data_AF-A0A351HUA3-F1
#
_entry.id   AF-A0A351HUA3-F1
#
_cell.length_a   1.000
_cell.length_b   1.000
_cell.length_c   1.000
_cell.angle_alpha   90.00
_cell.angle_beta   90.00
_cell.angle_gamma   90.00
#
_symmetry.space_group_name_H-M   'P 1'
#
loop_
_entity.id
_entity.type
_entity.pdbx_description
1 polymer ?
#
loop_
_entity_poly.entity_id
_entity_poly.type
_entity_poly.pdbx_seq_one_letter_code
_entity_poly.pdbx_strand_id
1 'polypeptide(L)'
;MLAGASSNVGKTTVTMGIMAAFKKRGLRVKPFKTGPDYIDPMFHRFVTGEPSINLDTWMLDEETIRGLFSRRLAENDLGIVEGVMGLYDGHSLESDVGSSAYLAKTIDAPVILIIDGRGMAKSAAAMVKGYVDFDPDTKIAGVIINRISTESHYLLLKEMIEAYNDVTCLGYFPNNPDIVMDSRHLGLVPVEEIADFRDKVDMAGALAEAHIDLDTLWK
;
A
#
# COMPACT_ATOMS: atom_id res chain seq x y z
N MET A 1 -0.42 -5.69 -4.20
CA MET A 1 0.11 -5.37 -2.85
C MET A 1 0.58 -3.93 -2.84
N LEU A 2 0.24 -3.16 -1.79
CA LEU A 2 0.73 -1.81 -1.57
C LEU A 2 1.90 -1.88 -0.57
N ALA A 3 3.12 -1.62 -1.02
CA ALA A 3 4.33 -1.68 -0.20
C ALA A 3 5.08 -0.36 -0.26
N GLY A 4 5.86 -0.06 0.77
CA GLY A 4 6.55 1.23 0.89
C GLY A 4 8.03 1.08 0.63
N ALA A 5 8.69 2.13 0.15
CA ALA A 5 10.14 2.17 0.16
C ALA A 5 10.69 2.04 1.59
N SER A 6 10.02 2.67 2.56
CA SER A 6 10.42 2.62 3.96
C SER A 6 9.23 2.71 4.91
N SER A 7 9.51 2.51 6.20
CA SER A 7 8.59 2.88 7.28
C SER A 7 8.25 4.37 7.23
N ASN A 8 7.02 4.72 7.64
CA ASN A 8 6.52 6.11 7.67
C ASN A 8 6.43 6.84 6.32
N VAL A 9 6.52 6.13 5.19
CA VAL A 9 6.20 6.68 3.86
C VAL A 9 4.71 7.00 3.66
N GLY A 10 3.86 6.59 4.62
CA GLY A 10 2.42 6.83 4.64
C GLY A 10 1.58 5.77 3.91
N LYS A 11 2.08 4.53 3.83
CA LYS A 11 1.39 3.38 3.23
C LYS A 11 -0.05 3.27 3.72
N THR A 12 -0.27 3.24 5.03
CA THR A 12 -1.58 3.04 5.64
C THR A 12 -2.61 4.05 5.18
N THR A 13 -2.27 5.35 5.17
CA THR A 13 -3.17 6.40 4.63
C THR A 13 -3.49 6.16 3.14
N VAL A 14 -2.48 5.84 2.33
CA VAL A 14 -2.67 5.57 0.89
C VAL A 14 -3.52 4.32 0.66
N THR A 15 -3.23 3.23 1.36
CA THR A 15 -4.01 1.98 1.32
C THR A 15 -5.46 2.22 1.65
N MET A 16 -5.71 2.93 2.74
CA MET A 16 -7.06 3.25 3.21
C MET A 16 -7.83 4.10 2.21
N GLY A 17 -7.18 5.11 1.62
CA GLY A 17 -7.78 5.91 0.56
C GLY A 17 -8.14 5.07 -0.67
N ILE A 18 -7.24 4.20 -1.12
CA ILE A 18 -7.49 3.31 -2.26
C ILE A 18 -8.65 2.33 -1.95
N MET A 19 -8.64 1.69 -0.78
CA MET A 19 -9.72 0.80 -0.35
C MET A 19 -11.06 1.54 -0.30
N ALA A 20 -11.09 2.77 0.22
CA ALA A 20 -12.28 3.60 0.31
C ALA A 20 -12.81 4.00 -1.07
N ALA A 21 -11.92 4.39 -1.99
CA ALA A 21 -12.28 4.75 -3.35
C ALA A 21 -12.88 3.56 -4.12
N PHE A 22 -12.23 2.39 -4.08
CA PHE A 22 -12.78 1.19 -4.72
C PHE A 22 -14.09 0.71 -4.08
N LYS A 23 -14.23 0.82 -2.75
CA LYS A 23 -15.53 0.58 -2.09
C LYS A 23 -16.61 1.52 -2.58
N LYS A 24 -16.30 2.81 -2.78
CA LYS A 24 -17.24 3.81 -3.31
C LYS A 24 -17.62 3.53 -4.76
N ARG A 25 -16.70 2.95 -5.56
CA ARG A 25 -16.96 2.41 -6.89
C ARG A 25 -17.76 1.10 -6.90
N GLY A 26 -18.14 0.57 -5.73
CA GLY A 26 -18.98 -0.62 -5.59
C GLY A 26 -18.22 -1.95 -5.64
N LEU A 27 -16.88 -1.94 -5.63
CA LEU A 27 -16.10 -3.18 -5.64
C LEU A 27 -16.11 -3.87 -4.26
N ARG A 28 -16.00 -5.20 -4.30
CA ARG A 28 -15.84 -6.03 -3.11
C ARG A 28 -14.37 -6.12 -2.73
N VAL A 29 -13.92 -5.15 -1.93
CA VAL A 29 -12.55 -5.08 -1.44
C VAL A 29 -12.34 -6.06 -0.29
N LYS A 30 -11.36 -6.97 -0.44
CA LYS A 30 -10.92 -7.93 0.59
C LYS A 30 -9.54 -7.49 1.11
N PRO A 31 -9.47 -6.95 2.33
CA PRO A 31 -8.21 -6.48 2.87
C PRO A 31 -7.36 -7.61 3.45
N PHE A 32 -6.05 -7.48 3.30
CA PHE A 32 -5.04 -8.30 3.93
C PHE A 32 -3.93 -7.41 4.48
N LYS A 33 -3.22 -7.91 5.48
CA LYS A 33 -2.08 -7.21 6.08
C LYS A 33 -0.90 -8.15 6.20
N THR A 34 0.29 -7.70 5.81
CA THR A 34 1.52 -8.45 6.03
C THR A 34 1.93 -8.41 7.50
N GLY A 35 2.33 -9.56 8.05
CA GLY A 35 2.86 -9.67 9.40
C GLY A 35 1.81 -9.64 10.53
N PRO A 36 2.25 -9.70 11.80
CA PRO A 36 1.38 -9.80 12.96
C PRO A 36 0.95 -8.41 13.46
N ASP A 37 0.28 -7.66 12.60
CA ASP A 37 -0.29 -6.34 12.95
C ASP A 37 -1.75 -6.50 13.41
N TYR A 38 -2.21 -5.64 14.31
CA TYR A 38 -3.61 -5.60 14.74
C TYR A 38 -4.25 -4.21 14.58
N ILE A 39 -3.47 -3.15 14.39
CA ILE A 39 -3.97 -1.78 14.24
C ILE A 39 -4.46 -1.57 12.82
N ASP A 40 -3.62 -1.85 11.83
CA ASP A 40 -3.99 -1.68 10.42
C ASP A 40 -5.20 -2.55 10.02
N PRO A 41 -5.33 -3.81 10.49
CA PRO A 41 -6.56 -4.60 10.29
C PRO A 41 -7.85 -3.95 10.82
N MET A 42 -7.80 -3.16 11.90
CA MET A 42 -8.97 -2.44 12.39
C MET A 42 -9.37 -1.33 11.42
N PHE A 43 -8.39 -0.59 10.91
CA PHE A 43 -8.61 0.42 9.87
C PHE A 43 -9.19 -0.18 8.59
N HIS A 44 -8.61 -1.27 8.10
CA HIS A 44 -9.11 -2.01 6.95
C HIS A 44 -10.58 -2.41 7.12
N ARG A 45 -10.92 -2.95 8.30
CA ARG A 45 -12.29 -3.37 8.63
C ARG A 45 -13.26 -2.19 8.64
N PHE A 46 -12.86 -1.05 9.20
CA PHE A 46 -13.69 0.14 9.21
C PHE A 46 -14.01 0.63 7.78
N VAL A 47 -13.03 0.63 6.88
CA VAL A 47 -13.21 1.10 5.49
C VAL A 47 -14.02 0.13 4.65
N THR A 48 -13.64 -1.14 4.70
CA THR A 48 -14.17 -2.15 3.78
C THR A 48 -15.46 -2.78 4.30
N GLY A 49 -15.68 -2.77 5.62
CA GLY A 49 -16.69 -3.56 6.31
C GLY A 49 -16.31 -5.05 6.44
N GLU A 50 -15.12 -5.44 6.01
CA GLU A 50 -14.66 -6.82 5.93
C GLU A 50 -13.48 -7.05 6.88
N PRO A 51 -13.39 -8.20 7.57
CA PRO A 51 -12.21 -8.52 8.37
C PRO A 51 -10.97 -8.62 7.48
N SER A 52 -9.88 -7.99 7.92
CA SER A 52 -8.56 -8.13 7.32
C SER A 52 -7.89 -9.39 7.82
N ILE A 53 -7.31 -10.16 6.89
CA ILE A 53 -6.55 -11.38 7.21
C ILE A 53 -5.07 -11.03 7.28
N ASN A 54 -4.41 -11.45 8.37
CA ASN A 54 -2.96 -11.34 8.47
C ASN A 54 -2.30 -12.47 7.68
N LEU A 55 -1.37 -12.08 6.80
CA LEU A 55 -0.52 -12.96 6.03
C LEU A 55 0.90 -12.82 6.60
N ASP A 56 1.16 -13.56 7.66
CA ASP A 56 2.44 -13.52 8.37
C ASP A 56 3.33 -14.70 7.97
N THR A 57 4.35 -14.41 7.16
CA THR A 57 5.31 -15.40 6.67
C THR A 57 6.32 -15.84 7.73
N TRP A 58 6.33 -15.22 8.92
CA TRP A 58 7.10 -15.72 10.07
C TRP A 58 6.39 -16.89 10.77
N MET A 59 5.07 -16.76 10.91
CA MET A 59 4.27 -17.72 11.69
C MET A 59 3.67 -18.82 10.82
N LEU A 60 3.51 -18.58 9.52
CA LEU A 60 2.81 -19.44 8.59
C LEU A 60 3.70 -19.81 7.41
N ASP A 61 3.63 -21.07 7.00
CA ASP A 61 4.28 -21.56 5.79
C ASP A 61 3.59 -21.04 4.51
N GLU A 62 4.27 -21.19 3.37
CA GLU A 62 3.76 -20.72 2.07
C GLU A 62 2.44 -21.36 1.66
N GLU A 63 2.20 -22.64 1.95
CA GLU A 63 0.97 -23.33 1.58
C GLU A 63 -0.21 -22.75 2.35
N THR A 64 -0.02 -22.52 3.65
CA THR A 64 -1.01 -21.87 4.51
C THR A 64 -1.30 -20.44 4.04
N ILE A 65 -0.27 -19.66 3.72
CA ILE A 65 -0.42 -18.28 3.21
C ILE A 65 -1.20 -18.25 1.89
N ARG A 66 -0.83 -19.09 0.92
CA ARG A 66 -1.53 -19.22 -0.38
C ARG A 66 -2.98 -19.65 -0.17
N GLY A 67 -3.22 -20.59 0.76
CA GLY A 67 -4.55 -21.05 1.13
C GLY A 67 -5.42 -19.94 1.74
N LEU A 68 -4.89 -19.16 2.67
CA LEU A 68 -5.60 -18.03 3.30
C LEU A 68 -5.96 -16.94 2.28
N PHE A 69 -5.03 -16.61 1.39
CA PHE A 69 -5.23 -15.60 0.34
C PHE A 69 -6.28 -16.06 -0.68
N SER A 70 -6.08 -17.23 -1.29
CA SER A 70 -6.93 -17.73 -2.37
C SER A 70 -8.36 -18.07 -1.92
N ARG A 71 -8.55 -18.71 -0.76
CA ARG A 71 -9.89 -19.09 -0.26
C ARG A 71 -10.74 -17.88 0.13
N ARG A 72 -10.11 -16.75 0.40
CA ARG A 72 -10.82 -15.52 0.79
C ARG A 72 -11.39 -14.75 -0.40
N LEU A 73 -10.78 -14.90 -1.57
CA LEU A 73 -11.14 -14.18 -2.79
C LEU A 73 -12.13 -14.99 -3.62
N ALA A 74 -13.31 -14.42 -3.89
CA ALA A 74 -14.24 -14.91 -4.89
C ALA A 74 -13.96 -14.27 -6.26
N GLU A 75 -14.64 -14.75 -7.30
CA GLU A 75 -14.59 -14.13 -8.63
C GLU A 75 -15.03 -12.66 -8.56
N ASN A 76 -14.23 -11.75 -9.13
CA ASN A 76 -14.40 -10.29 -9.09
C ASN A 76 -14.17 -9.62 -7.71
N ASP A 77 -13.58 -10.31 -6.73
CA ASP A 77 -13.09 -9.66 -5.52
C ASP A 77 -11.77 -8.91 -5.78
N LEU A 78 -11.60 -7.76 -5.12
CA LEU A 78 -10.35 -7.01 -5.12
C LEU A 78 -9.56 -7.31 -3.85
N GLY A 79 -8.52 -8.14 -3.96
CA GLY A 79 -7.57 -8.37 -2.87
C GLY A 79 -6.57 -7.22 -2.72
N ILE A 80 -6.62 -6.47 -1.62
CA ILE A 80 -5.61 -5.44 -1.31
C ILE A 80 -4.80 -5.89 -0.11
N VAL A 81 -3.51 -6.12 -0.34
CA VAL A 81 -2.53 -6.45 0.70
C VAL A 81 -1.75 -5.21 1.07
N GLU A 82 -1.83 -4.78 2.33
CA GLU A 82 -0.94 -3.76 2.89
C GLU A 82 0.37 -4.40 3.36
N GLY A 83 1.49 -3.90 2.84
CA GLY A 83 2.83 -4.30 3.28
C GLY A 83 3.18 -3.81 4.69
N VAL A 84 4.24 -4.37 5.24
CA VAL A 84 4.85 -3.97 6.52
C VAL A 84 6.24 -3.39 6.24
N MET A 85 6.66 -2.41 7.05
CA MET A 85 7.98 -1.74 6.93
C MET A 85 8.32 -1.30 5.49
N GLY A 86 9.58 -1.34 5.05
CA GLY A 86 9.98 -1.24 3.66
C GLY A 86 9.76 -2.56 2.90
N LEU A 87 9.67 -2.48 1.57
CA LEU A 87 9.36 -3.62 0.69
C LEU A 87 10.27 -4.84 0.95
N TYR A 88 11.57 -4.60 1.08
CA TYR A 88 12.60 -5.63 1.28
C TYR A 88 13.03 -5.81 2.74
N ASP A 89 12.37 -5.14 3.69
CA ASP A 89 12.75 -5.23 5.10
C ASP A 89 12.25 -6.59 5.68
N GLY A 90 13.13 -7.59 5.69
CA GLY A 90 12.87 -8.95 6.18
C GLY A 90 13.57 -9.30 7.51
N HIS A 91 13.54 -10.59 7.86
CA HIS A 91 14.08 -11.11 9.12
C HIS A 91 15.61 -10.99 9.24
N SER A 92 16.34 -11.34 8.18
CA SER A 92 17.80 -11.41 8.21
C SER A 92 18.40 -11.20 6.81
N LEU A 93 19.73 -11.06 6.74
CA LEU A 93 20.46 -10.95 5.47
C LEU A 93 20.37 -12.21 4.60
N GLU A 94 20.08 -13.37 5.21
CA GLU A 94 20.14 -14.67 4.56
C GLU A 94 18.74 -15.18 4.15
N SER A 95 17.68 -14.47 4.54
CA SER A 95 16.31 -14.88 4.28
C SER A 95 15.38 -13.68 4.11
N ASP A 96 14.69 -13.64 2.96
CA ASP A 96 13.65 -12.64 2.68
C ASP A 96 12.36 -12.87 3.50
N VAL A 97 12.25 -13.99 4.23
CA VAL A 97 11.08 -14.32 5.05
C VAL A 97 10.76 -13.15 5.98
N GLY A 98 9.48 -12.80 6.04
CA GLY A 98 8.99 -11.65 6.79
C GLY A 98 8.90 -10.34 6.03
N SER A 99 9.58 -10.23 4.88
CA SER A 99 9.47 -9.02 4.04
C SER A 99 8.15 -9.00 3.26
N SER A 100 7.76 -7.79 2.85
CA SER A 100 6.60 -7.62 1.96
C SER A 100 6.89 -8.22 0.57
N ALA A 101 8.13 -8.15 0.09
CA ALA A 101 8.56 -8.74 -1.16
C ALA A 101 8.43 -10.27 -1.17
N TYR A 102 8.87 -10.94 -0.10
CA TYR A 102 8.72 -12.39 0.02
C TYR A 102 7.25 -12.80 -0.03
N LEU A 103 6.39 -12.14 0.75
CA LEU A 103 4.95 -12.41 0.69
C LEU A 103 4.39 -12.17 -0.73
N ALA A 104 4.76 -11.07 -1.39
CA ALA A 104 4.30 -10.78 -2.75
C ALA A 104 4.64 -11.92 -3.71
N LYS A 105 5.87 -12.45 -3.64
CA LYS A 105 6.29 -13.65 -4.40
C LYS A 105 5.49 -14.89 -4.01
N THR A 106 5.22 -15.11 -2.71
CA THR A 106 4.42 -16.23 -2.21
C THR A 106 2.97 -16.23 -2.70
N ILE A 107 2.34 -15.08 -2.92
CA ILE A 107 0.95 -15.03 -3.43
C ILE A 107 0.85 -14.59 -4.90
N ASP A 108 1.99 -14.47 -5.58
CA ASP A 108 2.12 -13.95 -6.95
C ASP A 108 1.42 -12.59 -7.15
N ALA A 109 1.51 -11.71 -6.15
CA ALA A 109 0.87 -10.41 -6.18
C ALA A 109 1.79 -9.34 -6.80
N PRO A 110 1.29 -8.52 -7.74
CA PRO A 110 2.03 -7.36 -8.21
C PRO A 110 2.20 -6.35 -7.06
N VAL A 111 3.34 -5.67 -7.03
CA VAL A 111 3.69 -4.67 -6.02
C VAL A 111 3.51 -3.27 -6.60
N ILE A 112 2.78 -2.43 -5.87
CA ILE A 112 2.76 -0.99 -6.09
C ILE A 112 3.63 -0.36 -5.00
N LEU A 113 4.74 0.24 -5.42
CA LEU A 113 5.70 0.86 -4.53
C LEU A 113 5.25 2.27 -4.16
N ILE A 114 5.16 2.55 -2.86
CA ILE A 114 4.82 3.87 -2.31
C ILE A 114 6.12 4.54 -1.87
N ILE A 115 6.39 5.73 -2.40
CA ILE A 115 7.57 6.55 -2.05
C ILE A 115 7.15 7.89 -1.44
N ASP A 116 8.02 8.52 -0.66
CA ASP A 116 7.80 9.89 -0.16
C ASP A 116 8.40 10.86 -1.17
N GLY A 117 7.55 11.67 -1.81
CA GLY A 117 8.00 12.60 -2.83
C GLY A 117 8.61 13.90 -2.29
N ARG A 118 8.54 14.17 -0.98
CA ARG A 118 8.99 15.44 -0.41
C ARG A 118 10.48 15.67 -0.63
N GLY A 119 10.82 16.87 -1.12
CA GLY A 119 12.20 17.29 -1.33
C GLY A 119 12.95 16.48 -2.39
N MET A 120 12.24 15.73 -3.24
CA MET A 120 12.85 14.95 -4.31
C MET A 120 12.65 15.60 -5.68
N ALA A 121 13.55 15.25 -6.60
CA ALA A 121 13.45 15.46 -8.03
C ALA A 121 14.00 14.20 -8.73
N LYS A 122 15.07 14.33 -9.51
CA LYS A 122 15.73 13.19 -10.19
C LYS A 122 16.14 12.04 -9.27
N SER A 123 16.45 12.31 -7.99
CA SER A 123 16.77 11.27 -7.01
C SER A 123 15.65 10.26 -6.78
N ALA A 124 14.38 10.61 -7.04
CA ALA A 124 13.28 9.66 -6.98
C ALA A 124 13.45 8.54 -8.02
N ALA A 125 13.93 8.87 -9.22
CA ALA A 125 14.21 7.90 -10.26
C ALA A 125 15.32 6.92 -9.86
N ALA A 126 16.38 7.42 -9.22
CA ALA A 126 17.47 6.59 -8.71
C ALA A 126 17.01 5.67 -7.57
N MET A 127 16.15 6.17 -6.67
CA MET A 127 15.54 5.37 -5.61
C MET A 127 14.70 4.24 -6.21
N VAL A 128 13.75 4.57 -7.09
CA VAL A 128 12.88 3.57 -7.74
C VAL A 128 13.71 2.56 -8.51
N LYS A 129 14.76 3.00 -9.23
CA LYS A 129 15.69 2.10 -9.91
C LYS A 129 16.34 1.10 -8.97
N GLY A 130 16.78 1.58 -7.81
CA GLY A 130 17.28 0.71 -6.75
C GLY A 130 16.28 -0.36 -6.37
N TYR A 131 15.00 -0.03 -6.15
CA TYR A 131 13.98 -1.03 -5.81
C TYR A 131 13.70 -2.01 -6.94
N VAL A 132 13.62 -1.53 -8.19
CA VAL A 132 13.33 -2.36 -9.36
C VAL A 132 14.48 -3.32 -9.67
N ASP A 133 15.73 -2.86 -9.60
CA ASP A 133 16.89 -3.66 -9.96
C ASP A 133 17.33 -4.61 -8.82
N PHE A 134 16.93 -4.35 -7.57
CA PHE A 134 17.42 -5.08 -6.40
C PHE A 134 16.99 -6.56 -6.35
N ASP A 135 15.72 -6.83 -6.66
CA ASP A 135 15.16 -8.19 -6.72
C ASP A 135 14.28 -8.33 -7.97
N PRO A 136 14.81 -8.87 -9.07
CA PRO A 136 14.07 -9.04 -10.34
C PRO A 136 12.83 -9.94 -10.24
N ASP A 137 12.75 -10.80 -9.22
CA ASP A 137 11.60 -11.68 -9.02
C ASP A 137 10.42 -10.96 -8.34
N THR A 138 10.68 -9.78 -7.74
CA THR A 138 9.64 -8.93 -7.17
C THR A 138 9.01 -8.06 -8.25
N LYS A 139 7.78 -8.39 -8.66
CA LYS A 139 7.02 -7.71 -9.72
C LYS A 139 6.52 -6.32 -9.29
N ILE A 140 7.37 -5.29 -9.35
CA ILE A 140 6.95 -3.89 -9.14
C ILE A 140 6.20 -3.41 -10.39
N ALA A 141 4.87 -3.37 -10.30
CA ALA A 141 3.99 -3.02 -11.42
C ALA A 141 3.71 -1.51 -11.52
N GLY A 142 3.98 -0.75 -10.47
CA GLY A 142 3.81 0.70 -10.50
C GLY A 142 4.27 1.42 -9.24
N VAL A 143 4.24 2.74 -9.30
CA VAL A 143 4.67 3.63 -8.21
C VAL A 143 3.56 4.63 -7.88
N ILE A 144 3.31 4.83 -6.58
CA ILE A 144 2.50 5.93 -6.06
C ILE A 144 3.41 6.84 -5.25
N ILE A 145 3.32 8.15 -5.53
CA ILE A 145 4.18 9.15 -4.87
C ILE A 145 3.37 9.85 -3.78
N ASN A 146 3.67 9.58 -2.53
CA ASN A 146 2.97 10.19 -1.40
C ASN A 146 3.55 11.56 -1.03
N ARG A 147 2.75 12.37 -0.32
CA ARG A 147 3.10 13.67 0.26
C ARG A 147 3.57 14.70 -0.77
N ILE A 148 2.88 14.77 -1.90
CA ILE A 148 3.12 15.79 -2.92
C ILE A 148 2.27 17.03 -2.66
N SER A 149 2.85 18.21 -2.79
CA SER A 149 2.13 19.47 -2.56
C SER A 149 1.41 20.00 -3.80
N THR A 150 1.95 19.74 -5.00
CA THR A 150 1.41 20.27 -6.25
C THR A 150 1.47 19.24 -7.38
N GLU A 151 0.50 19.30 -8.29
CA GLU A 151 0.48 18.46 -9.49
C GLU A 151 1.75 18.64 -10.35
N SER A 152 2.25 19.87 -10.47
CA SER A 152 3.50 20.14 -11.20
C SER A 152 4.71 19.39 -10.64
N HIS A 153 4.78 19.22 -9.31
CA HIS A 153 5.85 18.44 -8.67
C HIS A 153 5.68 16.96 -8.93
N TYR A 154 4.45 16.44 -8.88
CA TYR A 154 4.17 15.05 -9.27
C TYR A 154 4.58 14.78 -10.72
N LEU A 155 4.21 15.65 -11.67
CA LEU A 155 4.54 15.47 -13.09
C LEU A 155 6.06 15.44 -13.33
N LEU A 156 6.81 16.33 -12.66
CA LEU A 156 8.28 16.31 -12.70
C LEU A 156 8.85 14.98 -12.19
N LEU A 157 8.33 14.45 -11.08
CA LEU A 157 8.79 13.17 -10.53
C LEU A 157 8.41 11.99 -11.42
N LYS A 158 7.18 11.99 -11.94
CA LYS A 158 6.69 10.99 -12.90
C LYS A 158 7.60 10.91 -14.11
N GLU A 159 7.87 12.05 -14.76
CA GLU A 159 8.77 12.12 -15.92
C GLU A 159 10.15 11.53 -15.60
N MET A 160 10.73 11.92 -14.46
CA MET A 160 12.03 11.41 -14.05
C MET A 160 12.00 9.90 -13.77
N ILE A 161 10.97 9.39 -13.08
CA ILE A 161 10.88 7.96 -12.76
C ILE A 161 10.71 7.13 -14.03
N GLU A 162 9.76 7.50 -14.89
CA GLU A 162 9.41 6.76 -16.12
C GLU A 162 10.51 6.84 -17.18
N ALA A 163 11.33 7.90 -17.20
CA ALA A 163 12.46 8.02 -18.13
C ALA A 163 13.62 7.05 -17.83
N TYR A 164 13.74 6.55 -16.59
CA TYR A 164 14.86 5.71 -16.15
C TYR A 164 14.45 4.31 -15.70
N ASN A 165 13.15 4.03 -15.62
CA ASN A 165 12.60 2.79 -15.08
C ASN A 165 11.40 2.34 -15.93
N ASP A 166 11.27 1.04 -16.16
CA ASP A 166 10.11 0.45 -16.82
C ASP A 166 8.97 0.20 -15.81
N VAL A 167 8.54 1.27 -15.13
CA VAL A 167 7.42 1.24 -14.17
C VAL A 167 6.54 2.46 -14.36
N THR A 168 5.24 2.28 -14.23
CA THR A 168 4.26 3.37 -14.37
C THR A 168 4.05 4.09 -13.06
N CYS A 169 4.11 5.42 -13.06
CA CYS A 169 3.63 6.22 -11.92
C CYS A 169 2.10 6.32 -12.00
N LEU A 170 1.42 5.61 -11.10
CA LEU A 170 -0.03 5.50 -11.04
C LEU A 170 -0.70 6.76 -10.47
N GLY A 171 0.04 7.63 -9.80
CA GLY A 171 -0.53 8.83 -9.20
C GLY A 171 0.25 9.36 -8.01
N TYR A 172 -0.38 10.30 -7.31
CA TYR A 172 0.16 10.84 -6.07
C TYR A 172 -0.90 10.96 -4.98
N PHE A 173 -0.44 11.07 -3.74
CA PHE A 173 -1.28 11.51 -2.63
C PHE A 173 -0.84 12.89 -2.16
N PRO A 174 -1.78 13.84 -1.97
CA PRO A 174 -1.44 15.16 -1.45
C PRO A 174 -0.83 15.09 -0.05
N ASN A 175 0.06 16.03 0.25
CA ASN A 175 0.55 16.25 1.62
C ASN A 175 -0.54 16.93 2.46
N ASN A 176 -1.47 16.13 2.98
CA ASN A 176 -2.60 16.61 3.77
C ASN A 176 -2.56 16.01 5.20
N PRO A 177 -2.37 16.85 6.25
CA PRO A 177 -2.33 16.37 7.63
C PRO A 177 -3.67 15.83 8.13
N ASP A 178 -4.79 16.25 7.55
CA ASP A 178 -6.14 15.89 8.01
C ASP A 178 -6.45 14.41 7.76
N ILE A 179 -5.77 13.77 6.81
CA ILE A 179 -5.95 12.34 6.44
C ILE A 179 -4.87 11.42 7.05
N VAL A 180 -3.98 11.96 7.88
CA VAL A 180 -2.92 11.16 8.51
C VAL A 180 -3.56 10.21 9.53
N MET A 181 -3.35 8.91 9.32
CA MET A 181 -3.76 7.86 10.24
C MET A 181 -2.63 7.64 11.25
N ASP A 182 -2.84 8.09 12.48
CA ASP A 182 -1.85 7.96 13.54
C ASP A 182 -2.20 6.76 14.45
N SER A 183 -1.28 5.82 14.55
CA SER A 183 -1.44 4.61 15.37
C SER A 183 -1.34 4.88 16.87
N ARG A 184 -0.88 6.08 17.28
CA ARG A 184 -0.61 6.44 18.68
C ARG A 184 -1.82 6.35 19.62
N HIS A 185 -3.05 6.36 19.09
CA HIS A 185 -4.27 6.35 19.91
C HIS A 185 -4.96 4.96 19.99
N LEU A 186 -4.60 4.00 19.13
CA LEU A 186 -5.38 2.76 18.95
C LEU A 186 -4.98 1.57 19.82
N GLY A 187 -3.89 1.68 20.58
CA GLY A 187 -3.63 0.73 21.66
C GLY A 187 -4.63 0.85 22.81
N LEU A 188 -5.45 1.93 22.83
CA LEU A 188 -6.30 2.31 23.96
C LEU A 188 -7.75 2.64 23.56
N VAL A 189 -8.03 2.99 22.30
CA VAL A 189 -9.36 3.44 21.83
C VAL A 189 -9.73 2.71 20.53
N PRO A 190 -10.92 2.06 20.44
CA PRO A 190 -11.43 1.48 19.20
C PRO A 190 -11.54 2.50 18.07
N VAL A 191 -11.35 2.06 16.82
CA VAL A 191 -11.45 2.94 15.62
C VAL A 191 -12.78 3.69 15.58
N GLU A 192 -13.87 3.01 15.96
CA GLU A 192 -15.23 3.52 15.94
C GLU A 192 -15.47 4.67 16.93
N GLU A 193 -14.62 4.80 17.94
CA GLU A 193 -14.68 5.86 18.95
C GLU A 193 -13.79 7.06 18.62
N ILE A 194 -13.01 6.98 17.54
CA ILE A 194 -12.19 8.09 17.06
C ILE A 194 -13.10 9.09 16.33
N ALA A 195 -13.31 10.24 16.97
CA ALA A 195 -13.98 11.37 16.34
C ALA A 195 -13.34 11.70 14.98
N ASP A 196 -14.18 12.04 14.00
CA ASP A 196 -13.80 12.42 12.63
C ASP A 196 -13.14 11.31 11.78
N PHE A 197 -12.96 10.08 12.29
CA PHE A 197 -12.29 9.02 11.53
C PHE A 197 -13.00 8.70 10.20
N ARG A 198 -14.34 8.72 10.22
CA ARG A 198 -15.15 8.54 9.01
C ARG A 198 -14.85 9.62 7.97
N ASP A 199 -14.82 10.88 8.39
CA ASP A 199 -14.55 12.02 7.50
C ASP A 199 -13.13 11.94 6.92
N LYS A 200 -12.15 11.50 7.72
CA LYS A 200 -10.79 11.25 7.24
C LYS A 200 -10.74 10.18 6.16
N VAL A 201 -11.45 9.07 6.36
CA VAL A 201 -11.55 7.98 5.38
C VAL A 201 -12.22 8.46 4.09
N ASP A 202 -13.34 9.19 4.20
CA ASP A 202 -14.08 9.68 3.04
C ASP A 202 -13.24 10.72 2.26
N MET A 203 -12.49 11.58 2.96
CA MET A 203 -11.52 12.50 2.36
C MET A 203 -10.37 11.76 1.67
N ALA A 204 -9.76 10.78 2.33
CA ALA A 204 -8.68 9.97 1.74
C ALA A 204 -9.17 9.22 0.49
N GLY A 205 -10.40 8.68 0.52
CA GLY A 205 -11.03 8.06 -0.64
C GLY A 205 -11.24 9.03 -1.80
N ALA A 206 -11.71 10.25 -1.52
CA ALA A 206 -11.87 11.28 -2.55
C ALA A 206 -10.52 11.71 -3.16
N LEU A 207 -9.46 11.80 -2.35
CA LEU A 207 -8.12 12.13 -2.84
C LEU A 207 -7.54 10.99 -3.68
N ALA A 208 -7.73 9.74 -3.29
CA ALA A 208 -7.32 8.58 -4.09
C ALA A 208 -8.03 8.58 -5.44
N GLU A 209 -9.36 8.79 -5.46
CA GLU A 209 -10.15 8.88 -6.69
C GLU A 209 -9.69 10.02 -7.62
N ALA A 210 -9.27 11.15 -7.06
CA ALA A 210 -8.87 12.33 -7.83
C ALA A 210 -7.43 12.27 -8.36
N HIS A 211 -6.53 11.56 -7.69
CA HIS A 211 -5.08 11.67 -7.92
C HIS A 211 -4.37 10.35 -8.22
N ILE A 212 -5.05 9.21 -8.12
CA ILE A 212 -4.53 7.90 -8.50
C ILE A 212 -5.36 7.36 -9.68
N ASP A 213 -4.67 6.85 -10.69
CA ASP A 213 -5.25 6.06 -11.77
C ASP A 213 -5.69 4.69 -11.24
N LEU A 214 -6.88 4.67 -10.64
CA LEU A 214 -7.50 3.48 -10.08
C LEU A 214 -7.91 2.47 -11.16
N ASP A 215 -8.09 2.90 -12.41
CA ASP A 215 -8.46 2.01 -13.51
C ASP A 215 -7.27 1.18 -13.98
N THR A 216 -6.08 1.78 -14.03
CA THR A 216 -4.83 1.05 -14.26
C THR A 216 -4.45 0.21 -13.05
N LEU A 217 -4.66 0.71 -11.83
CA LEU A 217 -4.39 -0.04 -10.59
C LEU A 217 -5.25 -1.31 -10.43
N TRP A 218 -6.46 -1.31 -10.98
CA TRP A 218 -7.39 -2.45 -10.92
C TRP A 218 -6.99 -3.61 -11.84
N LYS A 219 -6.28 -3.32 -12.95
CA LYS A 219 -5.89 -4.31 -13.95
C LYS A 219 -4.68 -5.13 -13.50
#